data_AF-A0A7X0ZZV3-F1
#
_entry.id   AF-A0A7X0ZZV3-F1
#
_cell.length_a   1.000
_cell.length_b   1.000
_cell.length_c   1.000
_cell.angle_alpha   90.00
_cell.angle_beta   90.00
_cell.angle_gamma   90.00
#
_symmetry.space_group_name_H-M   'P 1'
#
loop_
_entity.id
_entity.type
_entity.pdbx_description
1 polymer ?
#
loop_
_entity_poly.entity_id
_entity_poly.type
_entity_poly.pdbx_seq_one_letter_code
_entity_poly.pdbx_strand_id
1 'polypeptide(L)'
;MAKWNKIYTYSERIEQWDKQTIIEMPSESEYQGYFFLLPKKMVFSISPEYSYFYFPDTWSFFLKKHTEKKEMSAAKMMLLFKQESEEIMQFFHTKKVNDSIIKVRTHIPKKIEKDVIIQHDLIR
;
A
#
# COMPACT_ATOMS: atom_id res chain seq x y z
N MET A 1 8.04 22.57 1.45
CA MET A 1 6.88 21.75 1.01
C MET A 1 6.67 20.68 2.06
N ALA A 2 5.43 20.44 2.50
CA ALA A 2 5.14 19.40 3.50
C ALA A 2 5.31 18.01 2.89
N LYS A 3 5.95 17.09 3.62
CA LYS A 3 6.12 15.70 3.16
C LYS A 3 4.86 14.93 3.47
N TRP A 4 4.33 14.19 2.51
CA TRP A 4 3.18 13.32 2.73
C TRP A 4 3.63 11.92 3.12
N ASN A 5 2.99 11.36 4.13
CA ASN A 5 3.21 10.02 4.62
C ASN A 5 2.03 9.13 4.23
N LYS A 6 2.31 7.87 3.93
CA LYS A 6 1.33 6.84 3.58
C LYS A 6 1.49 5.68 4.56
N ILE A 7 0.40 5.27 5.19
CA ILE A 7 0.36 4.12 6.11
C ILE A 7 -0.62 3.10 5.58
N TYR A 8 -0.22 1.83 5.57
CA TYR A 8 -1.10 0.70 5.27
C TYR A 8 -1.63 0.09 6.58
N THR A 9 -2.87 -0.36 6.56
CA THR A 9 -3.56 -0.97 7.71
C THR A 9 -4.59 -1.99 7.22
N TYR A 10 -5.03 -2.86 8.13
CA TYR A 10 -6.16 -3.76 7.86
C TYR A 10 -7.48 -2.98 7.74
N SER A 11 -8.31 -3.33 6.76
CA SER A 11 -9.61 -2.68 6.51
C SER A 11 -10.60 -2.86 7.65
N GLU A 12 -10.49 -3.95 8.43
CA GLU A 12 -11.34 -4.22 9.60
C GLU A 12 -11.22 -3.17 10.71
N ARG A 13 -10.11 -2.41 10.73
CA ARG A 13 -9.87 -1.32 11.70
C ARG A 13 -10.43 0.03 11.27
N ILE A 14 -11.06 0.07 10.11
CA ILE A 14 -11.53 1.30 9.49
C ILE A 14 -13.06 1.28 9.47
N GLU A 15 -13.65 2.18 10.26
CA GLU A 15 -15.09 2.44 10.21
C GLU A 15 -15.34 3.74 9.44
N GLN A 16 -16.07 3.66 8.33
CA GLN A 16 -16.39 4.81 7.49
C GLN A 16 -17.71 5.45 7.90
N TRP A 17 -17.67 6.75 8.21
CA TRP A 17 -18.86 7.59 8.39
C TRP A 17 -19.01 8.54 7.20
N ASP A 18 -20.08 9.35 7.18
CA ASP A 18 -20.41 10.23 6.04
C ASP A 18 -19.26 11.15 5.62
N LYS A 19 -18.61 11.81 6.57
CA LYS A 19 -17.55 12.82 6.30
C LYS A 19 -16.18 12.44 6.83
N GLN A 20 -16.14 11.45 7.70
CA GLN A 20 -14.95 11.08 8.45
C GLN A 20 -14.82 9.56 8.52
N THR A 21 -13.64 9.14 8.91
CA THR A 21 -13.29 7.74 9.05
C THR A 21 -12.62 7.58 10.41
N ILE A 22 -13.11 6.61 11.17
CA ILE A 22 -12.48 6.16 12.41
C ILE A 22 -11.44 5.13 12.02
N ILE A 23 -10.22 5.32 12.55
CA ILE A 23 -9.14 4.37 12.39
C ILE A 23 -8.68 3.95 13.78
N GLU A 24 -8.78 2.67 14.06
CA GLU A 24 -8.31 2.09 15.32
C GLU A 24 -6.78 1.97 15.32
N MET A 25 -6.19 2.19 16.49
CA MET A 25 -4.76 2.00 16.69
C MET A 25 -4.39 0.52 16.68
N PRO A 26 -3.15 0.15 16.30
CA PRO A 26 -2.76 -1.24 16.23
C PRO A 26 -2.82 -1.98 17.55
N SER A 27 -3.28 -3.24 17.50
CA SER A 27 -3.51 -4.08 18.68
C SER A 27 -2.26 -4.32 19.51
N GLU A 28 -1.09 -4.38 18.87
CA GLU A 28 0.21 -4.59 19.53
C GLU A 28 0.83 -3.28 20.06
N SER A 29 0.13 -2.14 19.94
CA SER A 29 0.63 -0.85 20.42
C SER A 29 0.17 -0.53 21.84
N GLU A 30 0.92 0.35 22.53
CA GLU A 30 0.53 0.91 23.85
C GLU A 30 -0.81 1.69 23.81
N TYR A 31 -1.34 1.94 22.61
CA TYR A 31 -2.59 2.65 22.36
C TYR A 31 -3.72 1.73 21.92
N GLN A 32 -3.66 0.43 22.23
CA GLN A 32 -4.76 -0.49 21.93
C GLN A 32 -6.11 0.02 22.47
N GLY A 33 -7.12 0.00 21.61
CA GLY A 33 -8.47 0.50 21.90
C GLY A 33 -8.61 2.03 21.85
N TYR A 34 -7.56 2.77 21.48
CA TYR A 34 -7.72 4.15 21.02
C TYR A 34 -8.01 4.17 19.53
N PHE A 35 -8.65 5.25 19.09
CA PHE A 35 -8.86 5.54 17.67
C PHE A 35 -8.58 7.01 17.37
N PHE A 36 -8.41 7.32 16.08
CA PHE A 36 -8.35 8.68 15.58
C PHE A 36 -9.29 8.87 14.40
N LEU A 37 -9.59 10.14 14.10
CA LEU A 37 -10.48 10.52 13.03
C LEU A 37 -9.68 11.12 11.87
N LEU A 38 -9.99 10.69 10.66
CA LEU A 38 -9.50 11.31 9.42
C LEU A 38 -10.66 11.70 8.50
N PRO A 39 -10.48 12.74 7.65
CA PRO A 39 -11.41 12.97 6.54
C PRO A 39 -11.49 11.73 5.64
N LYS A 40 -12.70 11.35 5.23
CA LYS A 40 -12.91 10.16 4.37
C LYS A 40 -12.05 10.17 3.10
N LYS A 41 -11.84 11.35 2.51
CA LYS A 41 -11.00 11.58 1.32
C LYS A 41 -9.50 11.26 1.51
N MET A 42 -9.06 10.97 2.72
CA MET A 42 -7.67 10.62 3.04
C MET A 42 -7.48 9.11 3.27
N VAL A 43 -8.55 8.33 3.15
CA VAL A 43 -8.55 6.88 3.39
C VAL A 43 -9.02 6.16 2.13
N PHE A 44 -8.31 5.10 1.76
CA PHE A 44 -8.48 4.40 0.50
C PHE A 44 -8.38 2.90 0.72
N SER A 45 -9.28 2.15 0.10
CA SER A 45 -9.22 0.69 0.09
C SER A 45 -8.34 0.19 -1.06
N ILE A 46 -7.52 -0.81 -0.81
CA ILE A 46 -6.68 -1.51 -1.81
C ILE A 46 -7.33 -2.83 -2.18
N SER A 47 -7.76 -3.58 -1.18
CA SER A 47 -8.48 -4.85 -1.29
C SER A 47 -9.53 -4.91 -0.17
N PRO A 48 -10.39 -5.96 -0.13
CA PRO A 48 -11.31 -6.15 0.98
C PRO A 48 -10.61 -6.15 2.35
N GLU A 49 -9.38 -6.67 2.42
CA GLU A 49 -8.60 -6.87 3.64
C GLU A 49 -7.69 -5.68 3.98
N TYR A 50 -7.26 -4.91 2.98
CA TYR A 50 -6.23 -3.89 3.16
C TYR A 50 -6.67 -2.51 2.69
N SER A 51 -6.33 -1.51 3.50
CA SER A 51 -6.55 -0.10 3.22
C SER A 51 -5.28 0.71 3.50
N TYR A 52 -5.26 1.96 3.05
CA TYR A 52 -4.23 2.92 3.40
C TYR A 52 -4.82 4.29 3.65
N PHE A 53 -4.07 5.11 4.38
CA PHE A 53 -4.38 6.51 4.57
C PHE A 53 -3.12 7.36 4.42
N TYR A 54 -3.32 8.64 4.08
CA TYR A 54 -2.22 9.59 3.96
C TYR A 54 -2.47 10.87 4.74
N PHE A 55 -1.37 11.49 5.17
CA PHE A 55 -1.39 12.72 5.94
C PHE A 55 -0.04 13.43 5.79
N PRO A 56 0.01 14.77 5.92
CA PRO A 56 1.26 15.50 5.92
C PRO A 56 2.03 15.30 7.24
N ASP A 57 3.35 15.37 7.17
CA ASP A 57 4.27 15.24 8.30
C ASP A 57 4.10 16.32 9.37
N THR A 58 3.46 17.44 9.04
CA THR A 58 3.19 18.55 9.96
C THR A 58 1.96 18.34 10.85
N TRP A 59 1.21 17.26 10.69
CA TRP A 59 -0.01 17.03 11.47
C TRP A 59 0.24 16.48 12.88
N SER A 60 -0.60 16.94 13.80
CA SER A 60 -0.86 16.32 15.11
C SER A 60 -2.19 15.58 15.06
N PHE A 61 -2.22 14.38 15.62
CA PHE A 61 -3.38 13.53 15.77
C PHE A 61 -3.92 13.61 17.19
N PHE A 62 -5.23 13.50 17.33
CA PHE A 62 -5.87 13.32 18.62
C PHE A 62 -6.44 11.91 18.70
N LEU A 63 -5.78 11.07 19.50
CA LEU A 63 -6.30 9.78 19.89
C LEU A 63 -7.41 9.94 20.92
N LYS A 64 -8.46 9.15 20.78
CA LYS A 64 -9.61 9.13 21.69
C LYS A 64 -9.86 7.70 22.16
N LYS A 65 -10.20 7.55 23.44
CA LYS A 65 -10.68 6.31 24.06
C LYS A 65 -11.58 6.66 25.23
N HIS A 66 -12.86 6.34 25.17
CA HIS A 66 -13.85 6.74 26.18
C HIS A 66 -13.76 8.25 26.50
N THR A 67 -13.34 8.61 27.72
CA THR A 67 -13.15 9.98 28.21
C THR A 67 -11.73 10.51 28.02
N GLU A 68 -10.80 9.67 27.60
CA GLU A 68 -9.39 10.03 27.42
C GLU A 68 -9.12 10.58 26.02
N LYS A 69 -8.26 11.60 25.98
CA LYS A 69 -7.76 12.21 24.75
C LYS A 69 -6.25 12.40 24.86
N LYS A 70 -5.50 11.94 23.85
CA LYS A 70 -4.04 12.10 23.78
C LYS A 70 -3.64 12.72 22.45
N GLU A 71 -2.73 13.68 22.49
CA GLU A 71 -2.13 14.23 21.28
C GLU A 71 -0.93 13.38 20.84
N MET A 72 -0.74 13.24 19.53
CA MET A 72 0.33 12.46 18.94
C MET A 72 0.86 13.11 17.67
N SER A 73 2.18 13.19 17.55
CA SER A 73 2.81 13.69 16.32
C SER A 73 2.71 12.70 15.17
N ALA A 74 2.76 13.20 13.94
CA ALA A 74 2.87 12.38 12.73
C ALA A 74 4.02 11.36 12.80
N ALA A 75 5.18 11.74 13.33
CA ALA A 75 6.33 10.84 13.48
C ALA A 75 6.02 9.64 14.40
N LYS A 76 5.37 9.89 15.54
CA LYS A 76 4.98 8.81 16.46
C LYS A 76 3.88 7.94 15.85
N MET A 77 2.92 8.55 15.16
CA MET A 77 1.86 7.82 14.45
C MET A 77 2.44 6.83 13.42
N MET A 78 3.41 7.26 12.61
CA MET A 78 4.09 6.36 11.66
C MET A 78 4.79 5.20 12.35
N LEU A 79 5.43 5.45 13.49
CA LEU A 79 6.16 4.40 14.21
C LEU A 79 5.21 3.31 14.72
N LEU A 80 4.03 3.69 15.23
CA LEU A 80 3.06 2.74 15.80
C LEU A 80 2.47 1.80 14.75
N PHE A 81 2.32 2.26 13.52
CA PHE A 81 1.82 1.45 12.40
C PHE A 81 2.94 0.80 11.58
N LYS A 82 4.22 1.03 11.90
CA LYS A 82 5.34 0.64 11.05
C LYS A 82 5.35 -0.86 10.77
N GLN A 83 5.29 -1.69 11.81
CA GLN A 83 5.35 -3.14 11.70
C GLN A 83 4.23 -3.68 10.81
N GLU A 84 2.99 -3.33 11.13
CA GLU A 84 1.81 -3.72 10.35
C GLU A 84 1.91 -3.25 8.89
N SER A 85 2.31 -1.99 8.68
CA SER A 85 2.45 -1.44 7.35
C SER A 85 3.52 -2.19 6.54
N GLU A 86 4.61 -2.65 7.18
CA GLU A 86 5.65 -3.44 6.55
C GLU A 86 5.16 -4.86 6.21
N GLU A 87 4.44 -5.52 7.13
CA GLU A 87 3.81 -6.83 6.90
C GLU A 87 2.86 -6.81 5.70
N ILE A 88 1.98 -5.80 5.64
CA ILE A 88 1.04 -5.63 4.52
C ILE A 88 1.80 -5.37 3.22
N MET A 89 2.84 -4.53 3.23
CA MET A 89 3.64 -4.30 2.02
C MET A 89 4.38 -5.55 1.55
N GLN A 90 4.88 -6.39 2.47
CA GLN A 90 5.50 -7.66 2.13
C GLN A 90 4.50 -8.57 1.41
N PHE A 91 3.26 -8.69 1.89
CA PHE A 91 2.22 -9.46 1.22
C PHE A 91 2.03 -9.05 -0.26
N PHE A 92 1.97 -7.74 -0.53
CA PHE A 92 1.84 -7.24 -1.89
C PHE A 92 3.08 -7.50 -2.75
N HIS A 93 4.29 -7.39 -2.20
CA HIS A 93 5.51 -7.73 -2.92
C HIS A 93 5.54 -9.22 -3.29
N THR A 94 5.23 -10.11 -2.34
CA THR A 94 5.22 -11.56 -2.57
C THR A 94 4.17 -11.97 -3.59
N LYS A 95 2.97 -11.35 -3.56
CA LYS A 95 1.92 -11.60 -4.56
C LYS A 95 2.36 -11.17 -5.97
N LYS A 96 3.00 -10.00 -6.10
CA LYS A 96 3.54 -9.54 -7.39
C LYS A 96 4.60 -10.48 -7.94
N VAL A 97 5.44 -11.04 -7.07
CA VAL A 97 6.42 -12.07 -7.46
C VAL A 97 5.68 -13.32 -7.95
N ASN A 98 4.71 -13.85 -7.20
CA ASN A 98 3.98 -15.07 -7.58
C ASN A 98 3.16 -14.92 -8.88
N ASP A 99 2.49 -13.79 -9.09
CA ASP A 99 1.77 -13.51 -10.35
C ASP A 99 2.74 -13.27 -11.53
N SER A 100 3.99 -12.87 -11.26
CA SER A 100 5.04 -12.75 -12.27
C SER A 100 5.77 -14.06 -12.58
N ILE A 101 5.54 -15.14 -11.82
CA ILE A 101 5.88 -16.52 -12.23
C ILE A 101 4.82 -16.98 -13.26
N ILE A 102 4.58 -16.16 -14.27
CA ILE A 102 4.06 -16.64 -15.53
C ILE A 102 5.13 -17.58 -16.06
N LYS A 103 4.76 -18.86 -16.15
CA LYS A 103 5.48 -19.94 -16.81
C LYS A 103 6.18 -19.42 -18.08
N VAL A 104 7.43 -19.00 -17.96
CA VAL A 104 8.33 -18.95 -19.10
C VAL A 104 8.56 -20.41 -19.45
N ARG A 105 7.65 -20.99 -20.24
CA ARG A 105 8.00 -22.13 -21.07
C ARG A 105 9.20 -21.65 -21.85
N THR A 106 10.36 -22.18 -21.49
CA THR A 106 11.65 -22.01 -22.16
C THR A 106 11.56 -22.61 -23.56
N HIS A 107 10.71 -22.06 -24.42
CA HIS A 107 10.91 -22.16 -25.86
C HIS A 107 12.00 -21.16 -26.19
N ILE A 108 13.25 -21.62 -26.06
CA ILE A 108 14.38 -21.04 -26.77
C ILE A 108 13.92 -20.93 -28.23
N PRO A 109 13.84 -19.72 -28.81
CA PRO A 109 13.48 -19.60 -30.21
C PRO A 109 14.50 -20.39 -31.03
N LYS A 110 14.04 -21.39 -31.79
CA LYS A 110 14.91 -22.10 -32.73
C LYS A 110 15.36 -21.08 -33.78
N LYS A 111 16.67 -20.93 -33.97
CA LYS A 111 17.27 -20.15 -35.04
C LYS A 111 16.64 -20.60 -36.37
N ILE A 112 15.91 -19.70 -37.02
CA ILE A 112 15.39 -19.94 -38.35
C ILE A 112 16.54 -19.62 -39.31
N GLU A 113 17.16 -20.64 -39.88
CA GLU A 113 18.04 -20.47 -41.03
C GLU A 113 17.14 -20.37 -42.26
N LYS A 114 16.90 -19.14 -42.71
CA LYS A 114 16.31 -18.87 -44.02
C LYS A 114 17.42 -18.38 -44.92
N ASP A 115 17.73 -19.13 -45.96
CA ASP A 115 18.52 -18.65 -47.07
C ASP A 115 17.75 -17.54 -47.78
N VAL A 116 18.30 -16.34 -47.76
CA VAL A 116 17.76 -15.19 -48.47
C VAL A 116 18.23 -15.30 -49.92
N ILE A 117 17.34 -15.74 -50.80
CA ILE A 117 17.57 -15.67 -52.25
C ILE A 117 17.25 -14.25 -52.69
N ILE A 118 18.29 -13.46 -52.96
CA ILE A 118 18.15 -12.14 -53.60
C ILE A 118 17.90 -12.38 -55.09
N GLN A 119 16.69 -12.07 -55.56
CA GLN A 119 16.42 -12.03 -57.00
C GLN A 119 17.24 -10.90 -57.62
N HIS A 120 18.05 -11.23 -58.62
CA HIS A 120 18.99 -10.31 -59.27
C HIS A 120 18.30 -9.23 -60.13
N ASP A 121 16.98 -9.27 -60.26
CA ASP A 121 16.20 -8.30 -61.05
C ASP A 121 16.02 -6.94 -60.34
N LEU A 122 16.53 -6.79 -59.11
CA LEU A 122 16.48 -5.55 -58.32
C LEU A 122 17.87 -4.91 -58.10
N ILE A 123 18.92 -5.44 -58.73
CA ILE A 123 20.25 -4.84 -58.72
C ILE A 123 20.42 -4.12 -60.07
N ARG A 124 20.37 -2.79 -60.05
CA ARG A 124 20.61 -1.93 -61.21
C ARG A 124 22.10 -1.63 -61.37
#